data_AF-A0A6C0CYC1-F1
#
_entry.id   AF-A0A6C0CYC1-F1
#
_cell.length_a   1.000
_cell.length_b   1.000
_cell.length_c   1.000
_cell.angle_alpha   90.00
_cell.angle_beta   90.00
_cell.angle_gamma   90.00
#
_symmetry.space_group_name_H-M   'P 1'
#
loop_
_entity.id
_entity.type
_entity.pdbx_description
1 polymer ?
#
loop_
_entity_poly.entity_id
_entity_poly.type
_entity_poly.pdbx_seq_one_letter_code
_entity_poly.pdbx_strand_id
1 'polypeptide(L)'
;MFSLENRKLQRSQFVNFIIKILNKTNISNKVWAFMIKAWHFTFPWYLFIFVFIPGNYNFCLYNYIFLIFFLLLFLYFNGCFISHLEYKLYNKKYVNIIDPYLALFNLPFNKKTRFYGTFAVAFAYFLVVSIVLYFRFSKKIE
;
A
#
# COMPACT_ATOMS: atom_id res chain seq x y z
N MET A 1 -17.99 -17.68 -2.80
CA MET A 1 -17.45 -16.31 -2.96
C MET A 1 -17.73 -15.53 -1.68
N PHE A 2 -16.73 -15.02 -0.96
CA PHE A 2 -16.99 -14.23 0.25
C PHE A 2 -17.75 -12.93 -0.11
N SER A 3 -18.83 -12.62 0.62
CA SER A 3 -19.57 -11.38 0.42
C SER A 3 -18.66 -10.16 0.64
N LEU A 4 -18.97 -9.05 -0.02
CA LEU A 4 -18.23 -7.80 0.17
C LEU A 4 -18.23 -7.34 1.64
N GLU A 5 -19.31 -7.60 2.37
CA GLU A 5 -19.43 -7.30 3.79
C GLU A 5 -18.49 -8.14 4.64
N ASN A 6 -18.41 -9.46 4.38
CA ASN A 6 -17.50 -10.36 5.09
C ASN A 6 -16.04 -9.93 4.91
N ARG A 7 -15.64 -9.53 3.70
CA ARG A 7 -14.27 -9.07 3.42
C ARG A 7 -13.94 -7.75 4.14
N LYS A 8 -14.90 -6.83 4.21
CA LYS A 8 -14.76 -5.59 5.00
C LYS A 8 -14.68 -5.87 6.50
N LEU A 9 -15.44 -6.85 6.99
CA LEU A 9 -15.41 -7.28 8.39
C LEU A 9 -14.06 -7.87 8.75
N GLN A 10 -13.53 -8.80 7.94
CA GLN A 10 -12.20 -9.39 8.12
C GLN A 10 -11.11 -8.31 8.13
N ARG A 11 -11.17 -7.32 7.23
CA ARG A 11 -10.26 -6.17 7.27
C ARG A 11 -10.36 -5.44 8.61
N SER A 12 -11.57 -5.16 9.08
CA SER A 12 -11.78 -4.45 10.35
C SER A 12 -11.22 -5.24 11.54
N GLN A 13 -11.41 -6.56 11.56
CA GLN A 13 -10.85 -7.46 12.56
C GLN A 13 -9.32 -7.47 12.53
N PHE A 14 -8.74 -7.57 11.34
CA PHE A 14 -7.28 -7.52 11.16
C PHE A 14 -6.70 -6.19 11.64
N VAL A 15 -7.33 -5.07 11.28
CA VAL A 15 -6.91 -3.74 11.77
C VAL A 15 -7.04 -3.63 13.29
N ASN A 16 -8.12 -4.16 13.87
CA ASN A 16 -8.31 -4.17 15.33
C ASN A 16 -7.24 -5.02 16.03
N PHE A 17 -6.81 -6.13 15.43
CA PHE A 17 -5.71 -6.94 15.94
C PHE A 17 -4.40 -6.13 15.98
N ILE A 18 -4.08 -5.39 14.92
CA ILE A 18 -2.89 -4.52 14.89
C ILE A 18 -3.01 -3.41 15.95
N ILE A 19 -4.16 -2.76 16.08
CA ILE A 19 -4.38 -1.72 17.10
C ILE A 19 -4.18 -2.29 18.51
N LYS A 20 -4.66 -3.50 18.79
CA LYS A 20 -4.42 -4.18 20.08
C LYS A 20 -2.93 -4.36 20.36
N ILE A 21 -2.11 -4.64 19.34
CA ILE A 21 -0.65 -4.73 19.50
C ILE A 21 -0.05 -3.35 19.78
N LEU A 22 -0.44 -2.33 19.00
CA LEU A 22 0.06 -0.96 19.18
C LEU A 22 -0.30 -0.36 20.54
N ASN A 23 -1.50 -0.64 21.05
CA ASN A 23 -1.95 -0.18 22.37
C ASN A 23 -1.19 -0.80 23.55
N LYS A 24 -0.40 -1.87 23.33
CA LYS A 24 0.50 -2.41 24.36
C LYS A 24 1.77 -1.55 24.52
N THR A 25 1.98 -0.58 23.64
CA THR A 25 3.13 0.32 23.69
C THR A 25 2.77 1.61 24.43
N ASN A 26 3.76 2.27 25.04
CA ASN A 26 3.58 3.57 25.69
C ASN A 26 3.57 4.76 24.69
N ILE A 27 3.30 4.50 23.41
CA ILE A 27 3.35 5.50 22.34
C ILE A 27 1.92 5.94 21.99
N SER A 28 1.72 7.25 21.84
CA SER A 28 0.40 7.80 21.51
C SER A 28 -0.08 7.37 20.12
N ASN A 29 -1.39 7.17 19.96
CA ASN A 29 -2.01 6.85 18.66
C ASN A 29 -1.71 7.87 17.57
N LYS A 30 -1.52 9.15 17.93
CA LYS A 30 -1.12 10.20 16.99
C LYS A 30 0.27 9.92 16.40
N VAL A 31 1.23 9.53 17.24
CA VAL A 31 2.60 9.18 16.80
C VAL A 31 2.56 7.91 15.95
N TRP A 32 1.81 6.88 16.35
CA TRP A 32 1.65 5.67 15.55
C TRP A 32 1.03 5.94 14.17
N ALA A 33 -0.04 6.74 14.12
CA ALA A 33 -0.68 7.11 12.87
C ALA A 33 0.29 7.86 11.94
N PHE A 34 1.12 8.74 12.49
CA PHE A 34 2.16 9.45 11.74
C PHE A 34 3.21 8.48 11.19
N MET A 35 3.79 7.64 12.04
CA MET A 35 4.81 6.68 11.64
C MET A 35 4.29 5.73 10.57
N ILE A 36 3.13 5.10 10.80
CA ILE A 36 2.53 4.15 9.85
C ILE A 36 2.26 4.82 8.51
N LYS A 37 1.76 6.07 8.51
CA LYS A 37 1.54 6.80 7.27
C LYS A 37 2.84 7.14 6.54
N ALA A 38 3.87 7.56 7.27
CA ALA A 38 5.19 7.82 6.69
C ALA A 38 5.73 6.56 6.02
N TRP A 39 5.71 5.43 6.74
CA TRP A 39 6.08 4.12 6.19
C TRP A 39 5.22 3.75 4.99
N HIS A 40 3.90 3.86 5.06
CA HIS A 40 3.00 3.52 3.96
C HIS A 40 3.29 4.34 2.69
N PHE A 41 3.64 5.62 2.84
CA PHE A 41 4.00 6.48 1.73
C PHE A 41 5.38 6.17 1.16
N THR A 42 6.39 5.92 2.00
CA THR A 42 7.77 5.69 1.56
C THR A 42 8.07 4.25 1.13
N PHE A 43 7.31 3.27 1.64
CA PHE A 43 7.59 1.86 1.44
C PHE A 43 7.60 1.43 -0.03
N PRO A 44 6.65 1.86 -0.89
CA PRO A 44 6.73 1.59 -2.33
C PRO A 44 8.02 2.14 -2.97
N TRP A 45 8.45 3.33 -2.55
CA TRP A 45 9.67 3.95 -3.07
C TRP A 45 10.94 3.22 -2.68
N TYR A 46 11.04 2.70 -1.45
CA TYR A 46 12.18 1.87 -1.07
C TYR A 46 12.27 0.60 -1.92
N LEU A 47 11.12 -0.03 -2.20
CA LEU A 47 11.07 -1.21 -3.07
C LEU A 47 11.48 -0.86 -4.51
N PHE A 48 11.10 0.31 -5.02
CA PHE A 48 11.59 0.79 -6.32
C PHE A 48 13.09 1.02 -6.31
N ILE A 49 13.64 1.68 -5.30
CA ILE A 49 15.08 1.91 -5.19
C ILE A 49 15.84 0.58 -5.30
N PHE A 50 15.38 -0.48 -4.63
CA PHE A 50 16.01 -1.80 -4.72
C PHE A 50 15.91 -2.47 -6.11
N VAL A 51 14.88 -2.15 -6.89
CA VAL A 51 14.72 -2.62 -8.27
C VAL A 51 15.59 -1.80 -9.24
N PHE A 52 15.69 -0.48 -9.03
CA PHE A 52 16.43 0.44 -9.89
C PHE A 52 17.95 0.42 -9.64
N ILE A 53 18.39 0.30 -8.39
CA ILE A 53 19.80 0.12 -7.98
C ILE A 53 20.24 -1.31 -8.33
N PRO A 54 21.54 -1.60 -8.58
CA PRO A 54 22.06 -2.90 -8.99
C PRO A 54 21.88 -4.06 -7.97
N GLY A 55 20.67 -4.35 -7.50
CA GLY A 55 20.32 -5.54 -6.71
C GLY A 55 20.35 -6.82 -7.55
N ASN A 56 20.64 -7.95 -6.91
CA ASN A 56 20.61 -9.26 -7.58
C ASN A 56 19.19 -9.61 -8.09
N TYR A 57 19.08 -10.35 -9.19
CA TYR A 57 17.81 -10.82 -9.78
C TYR A 57 16.86 -11.42 -8.75
N ASN A 58 17.37 -12.35 -7.93
CA ASN A 58 16.57 -13.04 -6.92
C ASN A 58 15.97 -12.05 -5.90
N PHE A 59 16.73 -11.01 -5.54
CA PHE A 59 16.26 -9.98 -4.62
C PHE A 59 15.19 -9.10 -5.27
N CYS A 60 15.39 -8.68 -6.52
CA CYS A 60 14.39 -7.95 -7.28
C CYS A 60 13.08 -8.75 -7.43
N LEU A 61 13.17 -10.05 -7.74
CA LEU A 61 12.02 -10.94 -7.85
C LEU A 61 11.28 -11.10 -6.52
N TYR A 62 12.01 -11.24 -5.40
CA TYR A 62 11.41 -11.29 -4.06
C TYR A 62 10.59 -10.02 -3.77
N ASN A 63 11.16 -8.83 -4.01
CA ASN A 63 10.46 -7.56 -3.81
C ASN A 63 9.21 -7.45 -4.71
N TYR A 64 9.30 -7.93 -5.95
CA TYR A 64 8.17 -7.95 -6.88
C TYR A 64 7.02 -8.86 -6.41
N ILE A 65 7.34 -10.09 -5.98
CA ILE A 65 6.36 -11.03 -5.41
C ILE A 65 5.74 -10.44 -4.14
N PHE A 66 6.55 -9.80 -3.29
CA PHE A 66 6.07 -9.13 -2.09
C PHE A 66 5.07 -8.01 -2.42
N LEU A 67 5.33 -7.19 -3.44
CA LEU A 67 4.36 -6.20 -3.92
C LEU A 67 3.05 -6.84 -4.40
N ILE A 68 3.14 -7.93 -5.17
CA ILE A 68 1.95 -8.68 -5.65
C ILE A 68 1.12 -9.14 -4.46
N PHE A 69 1.74 -9.66 -3.40
CA PHE A 69 1.03 -10.07 -2.19
C PHE A 69 0.21 -8.93 -1.58
N PHE A 70 0.76 -7.72 -1.46
CA PHE A 70 0.01 -6.56 -0.96
C PHE A 70 -1.12 -6.10 -1.90
N LEU A 71 -0.91 -6.20 -3.22
CA LEU A 71 -1.97 -5.92 -4.18
C LEU A 71 -3.13 -6.92 -4.03
N LEU A 72 -2.83 -8.21 -3.89
CA LEU A 72 -3.84 -9.24 -3.66
C LEU A 72 -4.59 -9.01 -2.34
N LEU A 73 -3.90 -8.63 -1.27
CA LEU A 73 -4.55 -8.25 -0.01
C LEU A 73 -5.46 -7.03 -0.17
N PHE A 74 -5.03 -6.01 -0.91
CA PHE A 74 -5.85 -4.83 -1.21
C PHE A 74 -7.15 -5.20 -1.94
N LEU A 75 -7.06 -6.07 -2.95
CA LEU A 75 -8.20 -6.56 -3.72
C LEU A 75 -9.11 -7.45 -2.86
N TYR A 76 -8.53 -8.35 -2.08
CA TYR A 76 -9.23 -9.23 -1.15
C TYR A 76 -10.06 -8.42 -0.16
N PHE A 77 -9.43 -7.49 0.57
CA PHE A 77 -10.11 -6.66 1.56
C PHE A 77 -10.99 -5.54 0.97
N ASN A 78 -10.99 -5.36 -0.35
CA ASN A 78 -11.67 -4.26 -1.03
C ASN A 78 -11.27 -2.89 -0.44
N GLY A 79 -9.96 -2.65 -0.39
CA GLY A 79 -9.34 -1.41 0.09
C GLY A 79 -8.14 -1.66 1.01
N CYS A 80 -7.23 -0.68 1.10
CA CYS A 80 -6.00 -0.80 1.87
C CYS A 80 -6.27 -0.86 3.38
N PHE A 81 -5.81 -1.93 4.04
CA PHE A 81 -5.95 -2.09 5.48
C PHE A 81 -5.08 -1.07 6.25
N ILE A 82 -3.94 -0.64 5.68
CA ILE A 82 -3.05 0.35 6.29
C ILE A 82 -3.74 1.72 6.37
N SER A 83 -4.38 2.16 5.27
CA SER A 83 -5.23 3.37 5.30
C SER A 83 -6.36 3.28 6.34
N HIS A 84 -6.91 2.09 6.55
CA HIS A 84 -7.94 1.86 7.56
C HIS A 84 -7.37 1.91 8.99
N LEU A 85 -6.17 1.40 9.18
CA LEU A 85 -5.41 1.47 10.42
C LEU A 85 -5.06 2.92 10.77
N GLU A 86 -4.53 3.69 9.82
CA GLU A 86 -4.26 5.12 9.96
C GLU A 86 -5.52 5.90 10.39
N TYR A 87 -6.65 5.62 9.73
CA TYR A 87 -7.93 6.25 10.06
C TYR A 87 -8.40 5.91 11.47
N LYS A 88 -8.30 4.64 11.89
CA LYS A 88 -8.71 4.22 13.24
C LYS A 88 -7.77 4.76 14.33
N LEU A 89 -6.49 4.92 14.05
CA LEU A 89 -5.52 5.49 15.01
C LEU A 89 -5.71 7.00 15.18
N TYR A 90 -5.92 7.73 14.08
CA TYR A 90 -6.09 9.18 14.14
C TYR A 90 -6.94 9.73 12.98
N ASN A 91 -8.22 10.01 13.25
CA ASN A 91 -9.17 10.48 12.24
C ASN A 91 -9.31 12.02 12.13
N LYS A 92 -8.95 12.78 13.16
CA LYS A 92 -9.22 14.25 13.24
C LYS A 92 -8.66 15.06 12.07
N LYS A 93 -7.54 14.63 11.47
CA LYS A 93 -6.93 15.23 10.27
C LYS A 93 -6.49 14.14 9.30
N TYR A 94 -7.38 13.21 9.01
CA TYR A 94 -7.06 12.08 8.14
C TYR A 94 -6.99 12.51 6.67
N VAL A 95 -5.76 12.52 6.15
CA VAL A 95 -5.45 12.63 4.73
C VAL A 95 -5.01 11.26 4.23
N ASN A 96 -5.61 10.74 3.17
CA ASN A 96 -5.17 9.50 2.55
C ASN A 96 -3.96 9.77 1.63
N ILE A 97 -3.06 8.80 1.50
CA ILE A 97 -1.89 8.93 0.62
C ILE A 97 -2.24 9.18 -0.85
N ILE A 98 -3.46 8.82 -1.29
CA ILE A 98 -3.96 9.04 -2.64
C ILE A 98 -4.61 10.43 -2.82
N ASP A 99 -4.95 11.14 -1.74
CA ASP A 99 -5.63 12.44 -1.83
C ASP A 99 -4.86 13.49 -2.64
N PRO A 100 -3.51 13.62 -2.56
CA PRO A 100 -2.77 14.55 -3.41
C PRO A 100 -2.93 14.24 -4.91
N TYR A 101 -2.94 12.96 -5.30
CA TYR A 101 -3.15 12.56 -6.69
C TYR A 101 -4.56 12.91 -7.15
N LEU A 102 -5.58 12.66 -6.31
CA LEU A 102 -6.95 13.05 -6.64
C LEU A 102 -7.09 14.56 -6.77
N ALA A 103 -6.41 15.34 -5.92
CA ALA A 103 -6.41 16.80 -5.97
C ALA A 103 -5.81 17.31 -7.29
N LEU A 104 -4.67 16.73 -7.73
CA LEU A 104 -4.03 17.08 -9.00
C LEU A 104 -4.95 16.87 -10.21
N PHE A 105 -5.83 15.87 -10.16
CA PHE A 105 -6.79 15.57 -11.23
C PHE A 105 -8.20 16.13 -10.97
N ASN A 106 -8.38 17.00 -9.96
CA ASN A 106 -9.68 17.57 -9.56
C ASN A 106 -10.78 16.49 -9.30
N LEU A 107 -10.39 15.33 -8.77
CA LEU A 107 -11.29 14.22 -8.48
C LEU A 107 -11.82 14.28 -7.03
N PRO A 108 -13.05 13.82 -6.76
CA PRO A 108 -13.66 13.93 -5.44
C PRO A 108 -13.04 12.96 -4.41
N PHE A 109 -12.83 13.43 -3.18
CA PHE A 109 -12.25 12.64 -2.08
C PHE A 109 -13.26 11.71 -1.40
N ASN A 110 -13.79 10.75 -2.15
CA ASN A 110 -14.70 9.74 -1.62
C ASN A 110 -14.08 8.32 -1.66
N LYS A 111 -14.75 7.37 -1.01
CA LYS A 111 -14.26 5.98 -0.88
C LYS A 111 -14.08 5.27 -2.23
N LYS A 112 -14.96 5.54 -3.20
CA LYS A 112 -14.91 4.93 -4.54
C LYS A 112 -13.71 5.47 -5.30
N THR A 113 -13.57 6.79 -5.37
CA THR A 113 -12.45 7.45 -6.04
C THR A 113 -11.11 7.08 -5.42
N ARG A 114 -11.01 7.04 -4.08
CA ARG A 114 -9.78 6.60 -3.39
C ARG A 114 -9.42 5.14 -3.68
N PHE A 115 -10.41 4.25 -3.82
CA PHE A 115 -10.17 2.86 -4.19
C PHE A 115 -9.57 2.76 -5.61
N TYR A 116 -10.23 3.36 -6.59
CA TYR A 116 -9.75 3.35 -7.98
C TYR A 116 -8.45 4.13 -8.16
N GLY A 117 -8.27 5.24 -7.45
CA GLY A 117 -7.02 6.01 -7.44
C GLY A 117 -5.85 5.20 -6.89
N THR A 118 -6.05 4.50 -5.76
CA THR A 118 -5.04 3.57 -5.23
C THR A 118 -4.69 2.51 -6.26
N PHE A 119 -5.70 1.91 -6.89
CA PHE A 119 -5.51 0.86 -7.88
C PHE A 119 -4.77 1.36 -9.12
N ALA A 120 -5.11 2.55 -9.63
CA ALA A 120 -4.46 3.16 -10.78
C ALA A 120 -2.98 3.49 -10.51
N VAL A 121 -2.68 4.08 -9.35
CA VAL A 121 -1.28 4.36 -8.94
C VAL A 121 -0.49 3.06 -8.78
N ALA A 122 -1.07 2.05 -8.12
CA ALA A 122 -0.44 0.75 -7.99
C ALA A 122 -0.18 0.10 -9.36
N PHE A 123 -1.15 0.15 -10.27
CA PHE A 123 -1.01 -0.39 -11.62
C PHE A 123 0.12 0.29 -12.40
N ALA A 124 0.19 1.63 -12.37
CA ALA A 124 1.28 2.39 -12.99
C ALA A 124 2.65 1.98 -12.42
N TYR A 125 2.73 1.80 -11.10
CA TYR A 125 3.93 1.32 -10.42
C TYR A 125 4.36 -0.08 -10.88
N PHE A 126 3.43 -1.04 -10.94
CA PHE A 126 3.72 -2.40 -11.45
C PHE A 126 4.17 -2.38 -12.90
N LEU A 127 3.56 -1.55 -13.75
CA LEU A 127 3.94 -1.41 -15.14
C LEU A 127 5.39 -0.91 -15.29
N VAL A 128 5.74 0.17 -14.57
CA VAL A 128 7.11 0.71 -14.58
C VAL A 128 8.13 -0.32 -14.11
N VAL A 129 7.87 -0.99 -12.98
CA VAL A 129 8.77 -2.03 -12.45
C VAL A 129 8.93 -3.19 -13.41
N SER A 130 7.84 -3.66 -14.02
CA SER A 130 7.90 -4.79 -14.96
C SER A 130 8.75 -4.47 -16.18
N ILE A 131 8.61 -3.25 -16.73
CA ILE A 131 9.43 -2.76 -17.84
C ILE A 131 10.91 -2.75 -17.45
N VAL A 132 11.23 -2.22 -16.28
CA VAL A 132 12.62 -2.12 -15.78
C VAL A 132 13.25 -3.50 -15.58
N LEU A 133 12.52 -4.42 -14.94
CA LEU A 133 12.99 -5.80 -14.74
C LEU A 133 13.21 -6.52 -16.08
N TYR A 134 12.29 -6.34 -17.03
CA TYR A 134 12.41 -6.91 -18.37
C TYR A 134 13.70 -6.43 -19.05
N PHE A 135 13.89 -5.12 -19.21
CA PHE A 135 15.08 -4.59 -19.89
C PHE A 135 16.40 -4.94 -19.19
N ARG A 136 16.39 -4.99 -17.86
CA ARG A 136 17.60 -5.23 -17.06
C ARG A 136 18.07 -6.68 -17.10
N PHE A 137 17.14 -7.64 -17.14
CA PHE A 137 17.48 -9.06 -17.11
C PHE A 137 17.31 -9.76 -18.46
N SER A 138 16.62 -9.16 -19.43
CA SER A 138 16.58 -9.68 -20.81
C SER A 138 17.96 -9.69 -21.48
N LYS A 139 18.86 -8.76 -21.11
CA LYS A 139 20.24 -8.71 -21.64
C LYS A 139 21.23 -9.66 -20.95
N LYS A 140 20.81 -10.40 -19.92
CA LYS A 140 21.65 -11.36 -19.18
C LYS A 140 21.41 -12.82 -19.60
N ILE A 141 20.46 -13.05 -20.51
CA ILE A 141 20.02 -14.38 -20.95
C ILE A 141 20.62 -14.75 -22.33
N GLU A 142 21.35 -13.82 -22.97
CA GLU A 142 22.27 -14.09 -24.09
C GLU A 142 23.69 -14.31 -23.57
#